data_AF-A0A9D6GPA4-F1
#
_entry.id   AF-A0A9D6GPA4-F1
#
_cell.length_a   1.000
_cell.length_b   1.000
_cell.length_c   1.000
_cell.angle_alpha   90.00
_cell.angle_beta   90.00
_cell.angle_gamma   90.00
#
_symmetry.space_group_name_H-M   'P 1'
#
loop_
_entity.id
_entity.type
_entity.pdbx_description
1 polymer ?
#
loop_
_entity_poly.entity_id
_entity_poly.type
_entity_poly.pdbx_seq_one_letter_code
_entity_poly.pdbx_strand_id
1 'polypeptide(L)'
;LPRRTLDARVAGVVERVRADPAIAWLAADAGAFCGLSASRFMHVFKDEVGGGWRAFRAWKRARGLLDCVHSGESLTQLALALGYPDASHFSHAIRQVTGLRPSDIITGSRRLGVWQQTRDLP
;
A
#
# COMPACT_ATOMS: atom_id res chain seq x y z
N LEU A 1 -11.37 -21.24 3.95
CA LEU A 1 -11.24 -20.42 5.18
C LEU A 1 -12.35 -19.37 5.17
N PRO A 2 -13.11 -19.16 6.26
CA PRO A 2 -14.10 -18.10 6.32
C PRO A 2 -13.41 -16.73 6.19
N ARG A 3 -14.00 -15.80 5.43
CA ARG A 3 -13.52 -14.42 5.35
C ARG A 3 -13.61 -13.81 6.75
N ARG A 4 -12.47 -13.42 7.32
CA ARG A 4 -12.44 -12.70 8.59
C ARG A 4 -13.04 -11.31 8.38
N THR A 5 -14.07 -10.97 9.13
CA THR A 5 -14.66 -9.63 9.13
C THR A 5 -13.74 -8.71 9.94
N LEU A 6 -13.13 -7.71 9.29
CA LEU A 6 -12.34 -6.68 9.97
C LEU A 6 -13.25 -5.81 10.84
N ASP A 7 -12.72 -5.30 11.96
CA ASP A 7 -13.34 -4.20 12.70
C ASP A 7 -13.68 -3.05 11.73
N ALA A 8 -14.92 -2.56 11.76
CA ALA A 8 -15.41 -1.54 10.82
C ALA A 8 -14.54 -0.26 10.80
N ARG A 9 -13.96 0.11 11.95
CA ARG A 9 -13.04 1.26 12.08
C ARG A 9 -11.75 1.04 11.32
N VAL A 10 -11.16 -0.16 11.46
CA VAL A 10 -9.95 -0.55 10.74
C VAL A 10 -10.24 -0.72 9.25
N ALA A 11 -11.41 -1.26 8.90
CA ALA A 11 -11.85 -1.39 7.52
C ALA A 11 -11.90 -0.02 6.83
N GLY A 12 -12.45 1.02 7.47
CA GLY A 12 -12.47 2.37 6.93
C GLY A 12 -11.07 2.94 6.65
N VAL A 13 -10.13 2.74 7.58
CA VAL A 13 -8.72 3.15 7.37
C VAL A 13 -8.09 2.41 6.20
N VAL A 14 -8.31 1.09 6.11
CA VAL A 14 -7.78 0.26 5.03
C VAL A 14 -8.33 0.70 3.68
N GLU A 15 -9.63 1.02 3.58
CA GLU A 15 -10.24 1.53 2.37
C GLU A 15 -9.71 2.92 1.99
N ARG A 16 -9.46 3.80 2.96
CA ARG A 16 -8.88 5.13 2.68
C ARG A 16 -7.46 5.03 2.13
N VAL A 17 -6.63 4.12 2.65
CA VAL A 17 -5.27 3.86 2.13
C VAL A 17 -5.32 3.11 0.80
N ARG A 18 -6.35 2.29 0.55
CA ARG A 18 -6.54 1.66 -0.76
C ARG A 18 -6.88 2.70 -1.83
N ALA A 19 -7.74 3.67 -1.52
CA ALA A 19 -8.10 4.74 -2.43
C ALA A 19 -6.93 5.68 -2.74
N ASP A 20 -6.00 5.84 -1.79
CA ASP A 20 -4.81 6.69 -1.93
C ASP A 20 -3.64 6.07 -1.16
N PRO A 21 -2.84 5.21 -1.81
CA PRO A 21 -1.64 4.63 -1.20
C PRO A 21 -0.57 5.67 -0.85
N ALA A 22 -0.58 6.82 -1.54
CA ALA A 22 0.39 7.89 -1.35
C ALA A 22 0.08 8.73 -0.08
N ILE A 23 -1.11 8.62 0.50
CA ILE A 23 -1.51 9.33 1.71
C ILE A 23 -0.41 9.30 2.80
N ALA A 24 -0.13 10.46 3.38
CA ALA A 24 0.99 10.68 4.30
C ALA A 24 0.66 10.40 5.78
N TRP A 25 -0.42 9.67 6.07
CA TRP A 25 -0.90 9.46 7.45
C TRP A 25 0.09 8.75 8.38
N LEU A 26 0.38 9.41 9.50
CA LEU A 26 0.94 8.81 10.69
C LEU A 26 -0.11 7.93 11.38
N ALA A 27 0.33 7.14 12.37
CA ALA A 27 -0.59 6.33 13.16
C ALA A 27 -1.62 7.18 13.93
N ALA A 28 -1.23 8.41 14.30
CA ALA A 28 -2.12 9.37 14.95
C ALA A 28 -3.24 9.83 14.02
N ASP A 29 -2.94 10.13 12.75
CA ASP A 29 -3.96 10.56 11.77
C ASP A 29 -4.96 9.44 11.49
N ALA A 30 -4.47 8.21 11.30
CA ALA A 30 -5.31 7.04 11.10
C ALA A 30 -6.15 6.70 12.34
N GLY A 31 -5.58 6.87 13.54
CA GLY A 31 -6.31 6.76 14.79
C GLY A 31 -7.43 7.78 14.87
N ALA A 32 -7.13 9.06 14.67
CA ALA A 32 -8.10 10.14 14.68
C ALA A 32 -9.23 9.91 13.67
N PHE A 33 -8.91 9.47 12.46
CA PHE A 33 -9.89 9.15 11.42
C PHE A 33 -10.89 8.08 11.85
N CYS A 34 -10.50 7.14 12.69
CA CYS A 34 -11.34 6.04 13.15
C CYS A 34 -11.80 6.16 14.62
N GLY A 35 -11.62 7.34 15.23
CA GLY A 35 -12.05 7.63 16.60
C GLY A 35 -11.22 6.94 17.69
N LEU A 36 -9.94 6.65 17.42
CA LEU A 36 -9.02 5.99 18.34
C LEU A 36 -7.78 6.84 18.62
N SER A 37 -7.18 6.64 19.79
CA SER A 37 -5.82 7.10 20.03
C SER A 37 -4.82 6.33 19.15
N ALA A 38 -3.66 6.92 18.86
CA ALA A 38 -2.63 6.28 18.03
C ALA A 38 -2.21 4.89 18.58
N SER A 39 -2.03 4.76 19.90
CA SER A 39 -1.65 3.50 20.54
C SER A 39 -2.74 2.43 20.41
N ARG A 40 -4.01 2.81 20.63
CA ARG A 40 -5.12 1.87 20.50
C ARG A 40 -5.31 1.44 19.05
N PHE A 41 -5.20 2.38 18.11
CA PHE A 41 -5.22 2.09 16.68
C PHE A 41 -4.15 1.06 16.30
N MET A 42 -2.89 1.25 16.70
CA MET A 42 -1.81 0.31 16.35
C MET A 42 -2.06 -1.11 16.86
N HIS A 43 -2.62 -1.25 18.08
CA HIS A 43 -2.99 -2.57 18.62
C HIS A 43 -4.08 -3.23 17.78
N VAL A 44 -5.23 -2.56 17.64
CA VAL A 44 -6.37 -3.11 16.90
C VAL A 44 -5.98 -3.38 15.44
N PHE A 45 -5.24 -2.47 14.81
CA PHE A 45 -4.78 -2.64 13.44
C PHE A 45 -3.90 -3.88 13.28
N LYS A 46 -2.95 -4.12 14.19
CA LYS A 46 -2.10 -5.30 14.15
C LYS A 46 -2.90 -6.59 14.32
N ASP A 47 -3.86 -6.61 15.24
CA ASP A 47 -4.69 -7.78 15.51
C ASP A 47 -5.65 -8.11 14.35
N GLU A 48 -6.09 -7.09 13.61
CA GLU A 48 -7.00 -7.22 12.47
C GLU A 48 -6.30 -7.48 11.14
N VAL A 49 -5.20 -6.77 10.86
CA VAL A 49 -4.49 -6.80 9.57
C VAL A 49 -3.30 -7.78 9.59
N GLY A 50 -2.86 -8.22 10.78
CA GLY A 50 -1.75 -9.15 10.96
C GLY A 50 -0.36 -8.52 10.81
N GLY A 51 -0.27 -7.19 10.65
CA GLY A 51 0.97 -6.47 10.44
C GLY A 51 0.95 -5.04 11.00
N GLY A 52 2.13 -4.45 11.18
CA GLY A 52 2.25 -3.08 11.67
C GLY A 52 1.84 -2.03 10.63
N TRP A 53 1.33 -0.88 11.10
CA TRP A 53 0.87 0.23 10.25
C TRP A 53 1.90 0.66 9.19
N ARG A 54 3.16 0.82 9.59
CA ARG A 54 4.25 1.23 8.68
C ARG A 54 4.47 0.22 7.56
N ALA A 55 4.53 -1.07 7.91
CA ALA A 55 4.73 -2.14 6.94
C ALA A 55 3.55 -2.25 5.97
N PHE A 56 2.32 -2.12 6.48
CA PHE A 56 1.12 -2.08 5.65
C PHE A 56 1.15 -0.94 4.64
N ARG A 57 1.48 0.30 5.07
CA ARG A 57 1.58 1.45 4.16
C ARG A 57 2.67 1.24 3.11
N ALA A 58 3.84 0.74 3.52
CA ALA A 58 4.93 0.45 2.61
C ALA A 58 4.53 -0.61 1.56
N TRP A 59 3.83 -1.66 1.98
CA TRP A 59 3.28 -2.68 1.08
C TRP A 59 2.24 -2.13 0.12
N LYS A 60 1.33 -1.27 0.60
CA LYS A 60 0.32 -0.64 -0.27
C LYS A 60 0.94 0.26 -1.33
N ARG A 61 1.95 1.07 -0.98
CA ARG A 61 2.71 1.86 -1.95
C ARG A 61 3.47 0.99 -2.93
N ALA A 62 4.11 -0.07 -2.45
CA ALA A 62 4.82 -1.01 -3.32
C ALA A 62 3.88 -1.73 -4.29
N ARG A 63 2.66 -2.06 -3.85
CA ARG A 63 1.63 -2.62 -4.74
C ARG A 63 1.23 -1.65 -5.84
N GLY A 64 1.19 -0.34 -5.57
CA GLY A 64 0.93 0.68 -6.59
C GLY A 64 1.93 0.64 -7.75
N LEU A 65 3.16 0.15 -7.54
CA LEU A 65 4.11 -0.09 -8.65
C LEU A 65 3.53 -1.06 -9.68
N LEU A 66 2.84 -2.11 -9.24
CA LEU A 66 2.22 -3.11 -10.12
C LEU A 66 1.16 -2.48 -11.02
N ASP A 67 0.49 -1.43 -10.57
CA ASP A 67 -0.52 -0.73 -11.39
C ASP A 67 0.14 0.10 -12.51
N CYS A 68 1.43 0.40 -12.38
CA CYS A 68 2.18 1.23 -13.31
C CYS A 68 3.19 0.43 -14.17
N VAL A 69 3.37 -0.89 -13.97
CA VAL A 69 4.40 -1.66 -14.71
C VAL A 69 4.21 -1.67 -16.22
N HIS A 70 2.99 -1.41 -16.71
CA HIS A 70 2.66 -1.34 -18.13
C HIS A 70 2.65 0.09 -18.69
N SER A 71 2.88 1.13 -17.88
CA SER A 71 2.83 2.53 -18.34
C SER A 71 4.01 2.91 -19.25
N GLY A 72 5.11 2.16 -19.20
CA GLY A 72 6.35 2.49 -19.92
C GLY A 72 7.12 3.67 -19.31
N GLU A 73 6.68 4.19 -18.17
CA GLU A 73 7.31 5.31 -17.47
C GLU A 73 8.69 4.96 -16.89
N SER A 74 9.53 5.99 -16.76
CA SER A 74 10.82 5.86 -16.08
C SER A 74 10.65 5.66 -14.57
N LEU A 75 11.66 5.05 -13.91
CA LEU A 75 11.65 4.85 -12.46
C LEU A 75 11.47 6.15 -11.66
N THR A 76 11.95 7.28 -12.19
CA THR A 76 11.77 8.59 -11.55
C THR A 76 10.32 9.05 -11.61
N GLN A 77 9.65 8.90 -12.75
CA GLN A 77 8.23 9.25 -12.88
C GLN A 77 7.37 8.36 -11.98
N LEU A 78 7.65 7.06 -11.95
CA LEU A 78 6.98 6.11 -11.06
C LEU A 78 7.19 6.45 -9.58
N ALA A 79 8.40 6.85 -9.19
CA ALA A 79 8.68 7.27 -7.82
C ALA A 79 7.79 8.45 -7.41
N LEU A 80 7.72 9.49 -8.25
CA LEU A 80 6.92 10.68 -8.00
C LEU A 80 5.42 10.34 -7.93
N ALA A 81 4.90 9.53 -8.87
CA ALA A 81 3.51 9.10 -8.89
C ALA A 81 3.11 8.32 -7.62
N LEU A 82 4.04 7.54 -7.05
CA LEU A 82 3.83 6.75 -5.84
C LEU A 82 4.15 7.51 -4.54
N GLY A 83 4.44 8.81 -4.64
CA GLY A 83 4.70 9.68 -3.49
C GLY A 83 6.09 9.50 -2.85
N TYR A 84 7.08 9.11 -3.64
CA TYR A 84 8.49 9.09 -3.26
C TYR A 84 9.22 10.33 -3.83
N PRO A 85 10.22 10.86 -3.11
CA PRO A 85 10.93 12.06 -3.54
C PRO A 85 11.83 11.82 -4.76
N ASP A 86 12.36 10.60 -4.91
CA ASP A 86 13.27 10.24 -5.99
C ASP A 86 13.32 8.71 -6.22
N ALA A 87 13.96 8.32 -7.33
CA ALA A 87 14.09 6.92 -7.75
C ALA A 87 14.96 6.05 -6.81
N SER A 88 15.91 6.65 -6.09
CA SER A 88 16.79 5.92 -5.16
C SER A 88 16.03 5.52 -3.90
N HIS A 89 15.33 6.48 -3.28
CA HIS A 89 14.49 6.24 -2.12
C HIS A 89 13.35 5.27 -2.45
N PHE A 90 12.75 5.42 -3.63
CA PHE A 90 11.78 4.47 -4.16
C PHE A 90 12.37 3.05 -4.28
N SER A 91 13.53 2.90 -4.92
CA SER A 91 14.16 1.59 -5.12
C SER A 91 14.52 0.89 -3.82
N HIS A 92 15.04 1.64 -2.83
CA HIS A 92 15.31 1.10 -1.50
C HIS A 92 14.02 0.65 -0.80
N ALA A 93 12.96 1.46 -0.85
CA ALA A 93 11.69 1.14 -0.20
C ALA A 93 11.02 -0.09 -0.82
N ILE A 94 10.97 -0.19 -2.15
CA ILE A 94 10.41 -1.36 -2.85
C ILE A 94 11.19 -2.62 -2.53
N ARG A 95 12.52 -2.55 -2.52
CA ARG A 95 13.36 -3.72 -2.19
C ARG A 95 13.16 -4.18 -0.75
N GLN A 96 13.03 -3.26 0.21
CA GLN A 96 12.74 -3.63 1.61
C GLN A 96 11.41 -4.36 1.77
N VAL A 97 10.41 -4.02 0.97
CA VAL A 97 9.06 -4.58 1.07
C VAL A 97 8.90 -5.87 0.26
N THR A 98 9.47 -5.92 -0.94
CA THR A 98 9.23 -6.99 -1.92
C THR A 98 10.41 -7.97 -2.04
N GLY A 99 11.59 -7.61 -1.53
CA GLY A 99 12.84 -8.33 -1.75
C GLY A 99 13.49 -8.10 -3.12
N LEU A 100 12.80 -7.44 -4.06
CA LEU A 100 13.23 -7.26 -5.45
C LEU A 100 13.46 -5.79 -5.80
N ARG A 101 14.28 -5.51 -6.83
CA ARG A 101 14.42 -4.14 -7.34
C ARG A 101 13.20 -3.79 -8.20
N PRO A 102 12.78 -2.51 -8.25
CA PRO A 102 11.69 -2.09 -9.13
C PRO A 102 11.89 -2.49 -10.60
N SER A 103 13.12 -2.39 -11.11
CA SER A 103 13.48 -2.80 -12.48
C SER A 103 13.19 -4.27 -12.76
N ASP A 104 13.44 -5.13 -11.78
CA ASP A 104 13.28 -6.58 -11.90
C ASP A 104 11.79 -6.93 -11.88
N ILE A 105 11.02 -6.25 -11.01
CA ILE A 105 9.56 -6.37 -10.95
C ILE A 105 8.94 -5.92 -12.27
N ILE A 106 9.31 -4.74 -12.79
CA ILE A 106 8.80 -4.22 -14.06
C ILE A 106 9.11 -5.22 -15.17
N THR A 107 10.36 -5.61 -15.32
CA THR A 107 10.79 -6.53 -16.39
C THR A 107 10.09 -7.88 -16.32
N GLY A 108 9.98 -8.47 -15.12
CA GLY A 108 9.30 -9.75 -14.91
C GLY A 108 7.78 -9.70 -15.08
N SER A 109 7.16 -8.54 -14.89
CA SER A 109 5.70 -8.37 -14.97
C SER A 109 5.19 -7.85 -16.32
N ARG A 110 6.06 -7.49 -17.27
CA ARG A 110 5.67 -6.99 -18.61
C ARG A 110 4.69 -7.88 -19.37
N ARG A 111 4.72 -9.20 -19.12
CA ARG A 111 3.84 -10.18 -19.80
C ARG A 111 2.66 -10.63 -18.93
N LEU A 112 2.53 -10.10 -17.72
CA LEU A 112 1.46 -10.45 -16.79
C LEU A 112 0.32 -9.45 -16.94
N GLY A 113 -0.92 -9.93 -16.99
CA GLY A 113 -2.10 -9.09 -16.81
C GLY A 113 -2.24 -8.72 -15.33
N VAL A 114 -2.27 -7.42 -15.03
CA VAL A 114 -2.58 -6.93 -13.68
C VAL A 114 -4.10 -6.80 -13.59
N TRP A 115 -4.75 -7.81 -13.01
CA TRP A 115 -6.19 -7.78 -12.78
C TRP A 115 -6.48 -6.85 -11.60
N GLN A 116 -7.03 -5.67 -11.91
CA GLN A 116 -7.65 -4.83 -10.90
C GLN A 116 -8.84 -5.59 -10.32
N GLN A 117 -8.92 -5.67 -9.00
CA GLN A 117 -10.10 -6.23 -8.35
C GLN A 117 -11.22 -5.18 -8.43
N THR A 118 -11.84 -5.05 -9.61
CA THR A 118 -13.04 -4.23 -9.80
C THR A 118 -14.09 -4.77 -8.83
N ARG A 119 -14.45 -3.97 -7.82
CA ARG A 119 -15.64 -4.23 -7.00
C ARG A 119 -16.85 -3.94 -7.87
N ASP A 120 -17.18 -4.87 -8.75
CA ASP A 120 -18.56 -5.03 -9.19
C ASP A 120 -19.20 -6.01 -8.21
N LEU A 121 -19.88 -5.48 -7.20
CA LEU A 121 -20.89 -6.22 -6.45
C LEU A 121 -22.16 -5.36 -6.48
N PRO A 122 -23.29 -5.92 -6.96
CA PRO A 122 -24.60 -5.25 -6.95
C PRO A 122 -25.14 -5.01 -5.54
#